data_AF-F0NYG0-F1
#
_entry.id   AF-F0NYG0-F1
#
_cell.length_a   1.000
_cell.length_b   1.000
_cell.length_c   1.000
_cell.angle_alpha   90.00
_cell.angle_beta   90.00
_cell.angle_gamma   90.00
#
_symmetry.space_group_name_H-M   'P 1'
#
loop_
_entity.id
_entity.type
_entity.pdbx_description
1 polymer ?
#
loop_
_entity_poly.entity_id
_entity_poly.type
_entity_poly.pdbx_seq_one_letter_code
_entity_poly.pdbx_strand_id
1 'polypeptide(L)'
;MKKLFILPLIVFFSLQACNNAKIMKEKHPAQELVYNPTNVEGTEADGIADAKSDYAKGNYVKIYMGMMREPMINHQMNWAKRILEKEYNITMLFGDDMMTSYKEGYIKTMDQLMKSKFNDNLYDEVMEKAKKELEKDFNKKFKEYNAAHPTDKISKEDFVFIYQM
;
A
#
# COMPACT_ATOMS: atom_id res chain seq x y z
N MET A 1 -48.39 24.53 -13.87
CA MET A 1 -48.14 23.63 -12.73
C MET A 1 -47.84 22.22 -13.24
N LYS A 2 -46.65 21.70 -12.91
CA LYS A 2 -46.17 20.28 -12.89
C LYS A 2 -44.61 20.37 -12.92
N LYS A 3 -43.96 20.74 -11.82
CA LYS A 3 -43.27 19.84 -10.84
C LYS A 3 -42.54 18.69 -11.56
N LEU A 4 -41.22 18.84 -11.76
CA LEU A 4 -40.15 18.22 -10.95
C LEU A 4 -40.41 16.74 -10.69
N PHE A 5 -39.60 15.83 -11.25
CA PHE A 5 -39.17 14.55 -10.65
C PHE A 5 -38.22 13.82 -11.61
N ILE A 6 -36.98 14.30 -11.74
CA ILE A 6 -35.85 13.50 -12.26
C ILE A 6 -34.72 13.64 -11.25
N LEU A 7 -34.90 13.11 -10.04
CA LEU A 7 -33.87 13.15 -9.01
C LEU A 7 -33.97 12.10 -7.87
N PRO A 8 -34.43 10.85 -8.09
CA PRO A 8 -34.16 9.81 -7.09
C PRO A 8 -33.19 8.71 -7.54
N LEU A 9 -32.95 8.48 -8.84
CA LEU A 9 -32.18 7.30 -9.26
C LEU A 9 -30.66 7.44 -9.12
N ILE A 10 -30.10 8.65 -9.21
CA ILE A 10 -28.64 8.86 -9.10
C ILE A 10 -28.15 8.72 -7.65
N VAL A 11 -29.03 8.96 -6.67
CA VAL A 11 -28.70 8.84 -5.24
C VAL A 11 -28.67 7.37 -4.77
N PHE A 12 -29.42 6.47 -5.42
CA PHE A 12 -29.43 5.06 -5.03
C PHE A 12 -28.14 4.31 -5.42
N PHE A 13 -27.51 4.66 -6.55
CA PHE A 13 -26.26 4.03 -6.97
C PHE A 13 -25.03 4.55 -6.21
N SER A 14 -25.03 5.81 -5.75
CA SER A 14 -23.93 6.34 -4.93
C SER A 14 -23.91 5.77 -3.51
N LEU A 15 -25.09 5.47 -2.94
CA LEU A 15 -25.20 4.85 -1.62
C LEU A 15 -24.76 3.38 -1.59
N GLN A 16 -24.94 2.63 -2.69
CA GLN A 16 -24.45 1.25 -2.79
C GLN A 16 -22.92 1.17 -2.91
N ALA A 17 -22.28 2.11 -3.62
CA ALA A 17 -20.82 2.18 -3.69
C ALA A 17 -20.19 2.52 -2.33
N CYS A 18 -20.76 3.47 -1.59
CA CYS A 18 -20.30 3.80 -0.23
C CYS A 18 -20.53 2.66 0.77
N ASN A 19 -21.68 1.98 0.71
CA ASN A 19 -21.93 0.83 1.59
C ASN A 19 -21.02 -0.36 1.28
N ASN A 20 -20.73 -0.65 0.01
CA ASN A 20 -19.81 -1.73 -0.34
C ASN A 20 -18.36 -1.44 0.10
N ALA A 21 -17.91 -0.18 0.00
CA ALA A 21 -16.61 0.22 0.55
C ALA A 21 -16.55 0.10 2.08
N LYS A 22 -17.66 0.42 2.77
CA LYS A 22 -17.78 0.30 4.23
C LYS A 22 -17.80 -1.17 4.69
N ILE A 23 -18.52 -2.03 3.96
CA ILE A 23 -18.63 -3.47 4.23
C ILE A 23 -17.32 -4.21 3.95
N MET A 24 -16.56 -3.80 2.93
CA MET A 24 -15.22 -4.36 2.65
C MET A 24 -14.23 -4.03 3.79
N LYS A 25 -14.35 -2.84 4.39
CA LYS A 25 -13.53 -2.39 5.53
C LYS A 25 -13.84 -3.15 6.83
N GLU A 26 -15.09 -3.63 6.99
CA GLU A 26 -15.53 -4.39 8.17
C GLU A 26 -15.25 -5.90 8.06
N LYS A 27 -15.33 -6.50 6.86
CA LYS A 27 -15.11 -7.94 6.65
C LYS A 27 -13.64 -8.34 6.56
N HIS A 28 -12.80 -7.44 6.08
CA HIS A 28 -11.36 -7.58 6.11
C HIS A 28 -10.85 -6.36 6.88
N PRO A 29 -10.71 -6.44 8.21
CA PRO A 29 -9.84 -5.48 8.87
C PRO A 29 -8.49 -5.70 8.24
N ALA A 30 -8.14 -4.86 7.28
CA ALA A 30 -6.74 -4.67 6.99
C ALA A 30 -6.16 -4.37 8.37
N GLN A 31 -5.29 -5.25 8.86
CA GLN A 31 -4.20 -4.78 9.70
C GLN A 31 -3.40 -3.84 8.81
N GLU A 32 -3.97 -2.67 8.51
CA GLU A 32 -3.19 -1.46 8.43
C GLU A 32 -2.61 -1.36 9.84
N LEU A 33 -1.43 -1.95 10.00
CA LEU A 33 -0.42 -1.39 10.86
C LEU A 33 -0.13 -0.02 10.24
N VAL A 34 -1.06 0.91 10.44
CA VAL A 34 -0.80 2.34 10.39
C VAL A 34 0.38 2.47 11.33
N TYR A 35 1.52 2.92 10.79
CA TYR A 35 2.63 3.37 11.60
C TYR A 35 2.04 4.24 12.70
N ASN A 36 1.94 3.72 13.91
CA ASN A 36 1.20 4.36 14.98
C ASN A 36 2.14 5.42 15.54
N PRO A 37 1.91 6.72 15.28
CA PRO A 37 2.80 7.77 15.72
C PRO A 37 2.55 8.06 17.21
N THR A 38 2.40 7.02 18.05
CA THR A 38 2.02 7.15 19.47
C THR A 38 2.94 8.09 20.26
N ASN A 39 4.13 8.37 19.73
CA ASN A 39 5.04 9.40 20.23
C ASN A 39 5.11 10.62 19.29
N VAL A 40 3.97 11.31 19.07
CA VAL A 40 3.97 12.62 18.39
C VAL A 40 4.83 13.63 19.16
N GLU A 41 4.91 13.47 20.48
CA GLU A 41 5.76 14.26 21.40
C GLU A 41 7.15 13.65 21.64
N GLY A 42 7.46 12.51 21.01
CA GLY A 42 8.74 11.82 21.21
C GLY A 42 9.92 12.61 20.65
N THR A 43 11.08 12.44 21.29
CA THR A 43 12.33 13.05 20.81
C THR A 43 12.98 12.20 19.73
N GLU A 44 13.91 12.79 18.97
CA GLU A 44 14.73 12.03 18.01
C GLU A 44 15.53 10.91 18.71
N ALA A 45 16.00 11.15 19.93
CA ALA A 45 16.74 10.17 20.72
C ALA A 45 15.90 8.93 21.05
N ASP A 46 14.60 9.12 21.35
CA ASP A 46 13.66 8.03 21.58
C ASP A 46 13.48 7.20 20.30
N GLY A 47 13.32 7.85 19.15
CA GLY A 47 13.19 7.17 17.86
C GLY A 47 14.43 6.36 17.48
N ILE A 48 15.63 6.89 17.74
CA ILE A 48 16.89 6.16 17.56
C ILE A 48 16.96 4.94 18.48
N ALA A 49 16.55 5.08 19.73
CA ALA A 49 16.58 3.99 20.72
C ALA A 49 15.62 2.86 20.32
N ASP A 50 14.41 3.19 19.91
CA ASP A 50 13.40 2.23 19.47
C ASP A 50 13.82 1.50 18.20
N ALA A 51 14.37 2.20 17.21
CA ALA A 51 14.88 1.57 15.98
C ALA A 51 15.98 0.53 16.28
N LYS A 52 16.90 0.83 17.20
CA LYS A 52 17.95 -0.11 17.64
C LYS A 52 17.35 -1.32 18.37
N SER A 53 16.37 -1.08 19.25
CA SER A 53 15.68 -2.12 20.00
C SER A 53 14.95 -3.09 19.09
N ASP A 54 14.20 -2.56 18.12
CA ASP A 54 13.45 -3.35 17.14
C ASP A 54 14.37 -4.14 16.23
N TYR A 55 15.43 -3.53 15.72
CA TYR A 55 16.43 -4.23 14.92
C TYR A 55 17.07 -5.40 15.69
N ALA A 56 17.43 -5.19 16.96
CA ALA A 56 18.00 -6.24 17.81
C ALA A 56 17.02 -7.39 18.09
N LYS A 57 15.70 -7.11 18.10
CA LYS A 57 14.63 -8.11 18.22
C LYS A 57 14.30 -8.81 16.89
N GLY A 58 14.91 -8.39 15.78
CA GLY A 58 14.64 -8.94 14.46
C GLY A 58 13.43 -8.32 13.75
N ASN A 59 12.93 -7.18 14.25
CA ASN A 59 11.86 -6.40 13.63
C ASN A 59 12.48 -5.46 12.58
N TYR A 60 12.59 -5.91 11.33
CA TYR A 60 13.13 -5.08 10.24
C TYR A 60 11.99 -4.29 9.59
N VAL A 61 12.11 -2.96 9.59
CA VAL A 61 11.04 -2.07 9.12
C VAL A 61 11.58 -1.11 8.07
N LYS A 62 10.98 -1.12 6.88
CA LYS A 62 11.18 -0.07 5.88
C LYS A 62 9.97 0.85 5.85
N ILE A 63 10.20 2.15 6.09
CA ILE A 63 9.16 3.16 5.98
C ILE A 63 9.31 3.88 4.64
N TYR A 64 8.27 3.83 3.82
CA TYR A 64 8.17 4.60 2.58
C TYR A 64 7.32 5.84 2.85
N MET A 65 7.90 7.02 2.62
CA MET A 65 7.25 8.30 2.81
C MET A 65 6.62 8.78 1.51
N GLY A 66 5.42 9.36 1.62
CA GLY A 66 4.73 9.97 0.48
C GLY A 66 3.49 9.19 0.04
N MET A 67 2.48 9.92 -0.41
CA MET A 67 1.29 9.33 -1.02
C MET A 67 1.61 8.74 -2.39
N MET A 68 1.27 7.47 -2.59
CA MET A 68 1.30 6.87 -3.91
C MET A 68 0.12 7.39 -4.74
N ARG A 69 0.40 8.00 -5.91
CA ARG A 69 -0.60 8.73 -6.70
C ARG A 69 -1.15 7.97 -7.90
N GLU A 70 -0.45 6.94 -8.37
CA GLU A 70 -0.85 6.19 -9.55
C GLU A 70 -1.29 4.76 -9.19
N PRO A 71 -2.46 4.30 -9.66
CA PRO A 71 -2.99 2.97 -9.32
C PRO A 71 -2.03 1.82 -9.61
N MET A 72 -1.29 1.88 -10.73
CA MET A 72 -0.33 0.82 -11.08
C MET A 72 0.87 0.80 -10.11
N ILE A 73 1.34 1.98 -9.67
CA ILE A 73 2.40 2.10 -8.68
C ILE A 73 1.91 1.51 -7.34
N ASN A 74 0.65 1.73 -6.95
CA ASN A 74 0.08 1.12 -5.74
C ASN A 74 0.12 -0.40 -5.80
N HIS A 75 -0.26 -0.99 -6.94
CA HIS A 75 -0.19 -2.44 -7.14
C HIS A 75 1.25 -2.94 -7.06
N GLN A 76 2.19 -2.23 -7.67
CA GLN A 76 3.61 -2.60 -7.62
C GLN A 76 4.15 -2.56 -6.18
N MET A 77 3.84 -1.52 -5.41
CA MET A 77 4.28 -1.40 -4.03
C MET A 77 3.68 -2.47 -3.12
N ASN A 78 2.44 -2.87 -3.37
CA ASN A 78 1.82 -3.99 -2.65
C ASN A 78 2.48 -5.34 -2.98
N TRP A 79 2.90 -5.56 -4.23
CA TRP A 79 3.73 -6.71 -4.59
C TRP A 79 5.10 -6.66 -3.90
N ALA A 80 5.75 -5.49 -3.88
CA ALA A 80 7.03 -5.31 -3.19
C ALA A 80 6.90 -5.61 -1.70
N LYS A 81 5.83 -5.16 -1.04
CA LYS A 81 5.51 -5.50 0.35
C LYS A 81 5.42 -7.02 0.55
N ARG A 82 4.68 -7.73 -0.30
CA ARG A 82 4.55 -9.20 -0.22
C ARG A 82 5.91 -9.91 -0.32
N ILE A 83 6.79 -9.44 -1.23
CA ILE A 83 8.13 -10.00 -1.40
C ILE A 83 8.99 -9.73 -0.16
N LEU A 84 9.00 -8.49 0.34
CA LEU A 84 9.77 -8.10 1.53
C LEU A 84 9.38 -8.90 2.77
N GLU A 85 8.07 -9.05 3.02
CA GLU A 85 7.57 -9.80 4.17
C GLU A 85 7.90 -11.28 4.04
N LYS A 86 7.66 -11.88 2.87
CA LYS A 86 7.79 -13.32 2.66
C LYS A 86 9.25 -13.79 2.54
N GLU A 87 10.09 -13.04 1.83
CA GLU A 87 11.43 -13.48 1.47
C GLU A 87 12.51 -12.91 2.39
N TYR A 88 12.25 -11.77 3.04
CA TYR A 88 13.26 -11.04 3.81
C TYR A 88 12.84 -10.75 5.25
N ASN A 89 11.60 -11.07 5.66
CA ASN A 89 11.03 -10.70 6.95
C ASN A 89 11.10 -9.18 7.22
N ILE A 90 10.97 -8.37 6.17
CA ILE A 90 10.95 -6.91 6.26
C ILE A 90 9.50 -6.45 6.18
N THR A 91 9.06 -5.70 7.19
CA THR A 91 7.77 -5.04 7.17
C THR A 91 7.89 -3.70 6.44
N MET A 92 7.13 -3.52 5.36
CA MET A 92 7.03 -2.25 4.65
C MET A 92 5.82 -1.46 5.17
N LEU A 93 6.09 -0.28 5.72
CA LEU A 93 5.08 0.66 6.21
C LEU A 93 5.01 1.89 5.31
N PHE A 94 3.82 2.44 5.16
CA PHE A 94 3.62 3.74 4.51
C PHE A 94 3.52 4.81 5.59
N GLY A 95 4.40 5.80 5.53
CA GLY A 95 4.38 6.95 6.41
C GLY A 95 3.50 8.06 5.84
N ASP A 96 2.73 8.71 6.71
CA ASP A 96 2.10 10.00 6.41
C ASP A 96 3.16 11.09 6.19
N ASP A 97 2.83 12.18 5.48
CA ASP A 97 3.78 13.28 5.23
C ASP A 97 4.14 14.08 6.50
N MET A 98 3.49 13.80 7.63
CA MET A 98 3.82 14.42 8.90
C MET A 98 5.14 13.84 9.44
N MET A 99 6.17 14.69 9.48
CA MET A 99 7.50 14.34 9.99
C MET A 99 7.67 14.92 11.39
N THR A 100 7.81 14.04 12.38
CA THR A 100 8.25 14.39 13.75
C THR A 100 9.74 14.08 13.92
N SER A 101 10.41 14.73 14.88
CA SER A 101 11.82 14.44 15.18
C SER A 101 12.05 12.98 15.60
N TYR A 102 11.10 12.40 16.35
CA TYR A 102 11.08 10.95 16.65
C TYR A 102 11.13 10.09 15.38
N LYS A 103 10.22 10.35 14.44
CA LYS A 103 10.09 9.59 13.19
C LYS A 103 11.33 9.71 12.33
N GLU A 104 11.92 10.90 12.26
CA GLU A 104 13.18 11.14 11.55
C GLU A 104 14.33 10.29 12.13
N GLY A 105 14.49 10.29 13.46
CA GLY A 105 15.50 9.48 14.15
C GLY A 105 15.29 7.98 13.93
N TYR A 106 14.05 7.50 14.02
CA TYR A 106 13.70 6.10 13.80
C TYR A 106 14.00 5.65 12.37
N ILE A 107 13.49 6.38 11.36
CA ILE A 107 13.65 6.02 9.94
C ILE A 107 15.13 5.99 9.55
N LYS A 108 15.88 7.06 9.87
CA LYS A 108 17.30 7.15 9.51
C LYS A 108 18.11 6.02 10.14
N THR A 109 17.86 5.73 11.41
CA THR A 109 18.58 4.68 12.14
C THR A 109 18.23 3.30 11.61
N MET A 110 16.95 2.99 11.41
CA MET A 110 16.52 1.70 10.88
C MET A 110 17.05 1.46 9.45
N ASP A 111 17.02 2.48 8.59
CA ASP A 111 17.59 2.39 7.24
C ASP A 111 19.10 2.09 7.25
N GLN A 112 19.86 2.71 8.17
CA GLN A 112 21.29 2.42 8.34
C GLN A 112 21.52 0.99 8.85
N LEU A 113 20.75 0.55 9.85
CA LEU A 113 20.87 -0.80 10.43
C LEU A 113 20.47 -1.89 9.43
N MET A 114 19.45 -1.65 8.60
CA MET A 114 19.06 -2.62 7.57
C MET A 114 20.18 -2.82 6.53
N LYS A 115 20.90 -1.75 6.14
CA LYS A 115 22.05 -1.86 5.23
C LYS A 115 23.20 -2.71 5.79
N SER A 116 23.33 -2.84 7.11
CA SER A 116 24.36 -3.73 7.69
C SER A 116 23.97 -5.21 7.66
N LYS A 117 22.71 -5.54 7.36
CA LYS A 117 22.20 -6.93 7.32
C LYS A 117 21.85 -7.39 5.92
N PHE A 118 21.32 -6.48 5.11
CA PHE A 118 20.81 -6.75 3.78
C PHE A 118 21.68 -6.10 2.71
N ASN A 119 21.56 -6.59 1.48
CA ASN A 119 22.24 -6.00 0.33
C ASN A 119 21.79 -4.54 0.13
N ASP A 120 22.73 -3.65 -0.22
CA ASP A 120 22.46 -2.23 -0.46
C ASP A 120 21.44 -2.00 -1.59
N ASN A 121 21.40 -2.91 -2.56
CA ASN A 121 20.48 -2.85 -3.69
C ASN A 121 19.17 -3.62 -3.46
N LEU A 122 18.93 -4.18 -2.26
CA LEU A 122 17.79 -5.05 -1.99
C LEU A 122 16.46 -4.42 -2.42
N TYR A 123 16.26 -3.14 -2.12
CA TYR A 123 14.99 -2.47 -2.43
C TYR A 123 14.77 -2.31 -3.92
N ASP A 124 15.81 -2.00 -4.69
CA ASP A 124 15.71 -1.90 -6.15
C ASP A 124 15.43 -3.26 -6.78
N GLU A 125 16.11 -4.31 -6.29
CA GLU A 125 15.89 -5.70 -6.71
C GLU A 125 14.44 -6.16 -6.44
N VAL A 126 13.94 -5.89 -5.23
CA VAL A 126 12.55 -6.16 -4.84
C VAL A 126 11.58 -5.41 -5.74
N MET A 127 11.81 -4.13 -6.00
CA MET A 127 10.92 -3.29 -6.82
C MET A 127 10.84 -3.78 -8.26
N GLU A 128 11.97 -4.18 -8.83
CA GLU A 128 12.04 -4.75 -10.18
C GLU A 128 11.37 -6.13 -10.25
N LYS A 129 11.57 -6.97 -9.23
CA LYS A 129 10.89 -8.26 -9.13
C LYS A 129 9.37 -8.09 -9.00
N ALA A 130 8.94 -7.18 -8.12
CA ALA A 130 7.54 -6.83 -7.93
C ALA A 130 6.88 -6.37 -9.24
N LYS A 131 7.57 -5.52 -10.01
CA LYS A 131 7.10 -5.06 -11.32
C LYS A 131 6.87 -6.22 -12.30
N LYS A 132 7.84 -7.14 -12.40
CA LYS A 132 7.77 -8.30 -13.30
C LYS A 132 6.64 -9.26 -12.90
N GLU A 133 6.50 -9.55 -11.61
CA GLU A 133 5.45 -10.43 -11.11
C GLU A 133 4.06 -9.81 -11.28
N LEU A 134 3.92 -8.51 -10.98
CA LEU A 134 2.71 -7.74 -11.23
C LEU A 134 2.34 -7.76 -12.70
N GLU A 135 3.27 -7.45 -13.61
CA GLU A 135 2.96 -7.40 -15.05
C GLU A 135 2.43 -8.76 -15.56
N LYS A 136 3.02 -9.86 -15.06
CA LYS A 136 2.57 -11.21 -15.40
C LYS A 136 1.14 -11.49 -14.88
N ASP A 137 0.88 -11.22 -13.60
CA ASP A 137 -0.44 -11.43 -12.99
C ASP A 137 -1.51 -10.51 -13.60
N PHE A 138 -1.18 -9.25 -13.79
CA PHE A 138 -2.04 -8.24 -14.40
C PHE A 138 -2.47 -8.65 -15.81
N ASN A 139 -1.52 -9.01 -16.67
CA ASN A 139 -1.82 -9.45 -18.04
C ASN A 139 -2.65 -10.74 -18.07
N LYS A 140 -2.43 -11.65 -17.11
CA LYS A 140 -3.25 -12.85 -16.96
C LYS A 140 -4.70 -12.47 -16.61
N LYS A 141 -4.90 -11.70 -15.53
CA LYS A 141 -6.23 -11.30 -15.07
C LYS A 141 -6.97 -10.44 -16.10
N PHE A 142 -6.27 -9.60 -16.85
CA PHE A 142 -6.85 -8.83 -17.95
C PHE A 142 -7.43 -9.72 -19.05
N LYS A 143 -6.69 -10.77 -19.44
CA LYS A 143 -7.16 -11.74 -20.44
C LYS A 143 -8.37 -12.53 -19.92
N GLU A 144 -8.32 -12.96 -18.66
CA GLU A 144 -9.42 -13.67 -18.00
C GLU A 144 -10.67 -12.79 -17.91
N TYR A 145 -10.51 -11.51 -17.57
CA TYR A 145 -11.61 -10.54 -17.54
C TYR A 145 -12.26 -10.39 -18.91
N ASN A 146 -11.49 -10.15 -19.97
CA ASN A 146 -12.02 -9.97 -21.32
C ASN A 146 -12.68 -11.24 -21.87
N ALA A 147 -12.17 -12.42 -21.50
CA ALA A 147 -12.79 -13.69 -21.87
C ALA A 147 -14.16 -13.88 -21.18
N ALA A 148 -14.29 -13.43 -19.93
CA ALA A 148 -15.55 -13.48 -19.20
C ALA A 148 -16.54 -12.37 -19.62
N HIS A 149 -16.05 -11.26 -20.16
CA HIS A 149 -16.84 -10.09 -20.53
C HIS A 149 -16.59 -9.70 -22.00
N PRO A 150 -16.99 -10.54 -22.98
CA PRO A 150 -16.65 -10.35 -24.39
C PRO A 150 -17.26 -9.08 -25.01
N THR A 151 -18.29 -8.51 -24.38
CA THR A 151 -18.92 -7.26 -24.79
C THR A 151 -18.27 -6.03 -24.18
N ASP A 152 -17.50 -6.19 -23.10
CA ASP A 152 -16.86 -5.09 -22.38
C ASP A 152 -15.51 -4.82 -23.02
N LYS A 153 -15.41 -3.69 -23.73
CA LYS A 153 -14.15 -3.25 -24.35
C LYS A 153 -13.35 -2.41 -23.37
N ILE A 154 -12.91 -3.01 -22.27
CA ILE A 154 -12.05 -2.32 -21.30
C ILE A 154 -10.60 -2.29 -21.80
N SER A 155 -9.97 -1.11 -21.75
CA SER A 155 -8.54 -0.96 -22.05
C SER A 155 -7.69 -1.50 -20.91
N LYS A 156 -6.38 -1.70 -21.12
CA LYS A 156 -5.49 -2.08 -20.02
C LYS A 156 -5.38 -0.95 -18.99
N GLU A 157 -5.41 0.28 -19.47
CA GLU A 157 -5.33 1.50 -18.70
C GLU A 157 -6.52 1.63 -17.74
N ASP A 158 -7.72 1.29 -18.21
CA ASP A 158 -8.94 1.27 -17.39
C ASP A 158 -8.96 0.04 -16.46
N PHE A 159 -8.42 -1.10 -16.91
CA PHE A 159 -8.37 -2.32 -16.12
C PHE A 159 -7.57 -2.15 -14.81
N VAL A 160 -6.61 -1.21 -14.75
CA VAL A 160 -5.84 -0.91 -13.53
C VAL A 160 -6.73 -0.56 -12.33
N PHE A 161 -7.87 0.08 -12.57
CA PHE A 161 -8.78 0.52 -11.52
C PHE A 161 -9.68 -0.59 -10.97
N ILE A 162 -9.82 -1.69 -11.71
CA ILE A 162 -10.62 -2.85 -11.29
C ILE A 162 -9.76 -4.09 -10.99
N TYR A 163 -8.47 -4.03 -11.29
CA TYR A 163 -7.52 -5.07 -10.93
C TYR A 163 -7.44 -5.23 -9.40
N GLN A 164 -7.65 -6.47 -8.96
CA GLN A 164 -7.55 -6.87 -7.55
C GLN A 164 -6.41 -7.88 -7.41
N MET A 165 -5.51 -7.67 -6.46
CA MET A 165 -4.37 -8.55 -6.15
C MET A 165 -4.67 -9.66 -5.16
#